data_AF-A0AAV0T4N6-F1
#
_entry.id   AF-A0AAV0T4N6-F1
#
_cell.length_a   1.000
_cell.length_b   1.000
_cell.length_c   1.000
_cell.angle_alpha   90.00
_cell.angle_beta   90.00
_cell.angle_gamma   90.00
#
_symmetry.space_group_name_H-M   'P 1'
#
loop_
_entity.id
_entity.type
_entity.pdbx_description
1 polymer ?
#
loop_
_entity_poly.entity_id
_entity_poly.type
_entity_poly.pdbx_seq_one_letter_code
_entity_poly.pdbx_strand_id
1 'polypeptide(L)'
;MVCTLRKAVQAGTRANHLLLQNQLPAVRWVGGVELELIAIATGGRIVPRFAELTAEKLGCAGTVREVAFGTTKERMLVIEDCASSDAITVLVRGGNKMIVEEAKRSLHDAMCVTHNLIKNNRIVYGGGAAEIACGVAVREHADNTAGIEQYAIRAFADALEDVPMALAENSGLSPIDSLSAVHAQQIAENKPRLGIDCNSSGTNDMKKQQVFETLIGKQQQLQLATQVVRMILKIDDVVIEGSYA
;
A
#
# COMPACT_ATOMS: atom_id res chain seq x y z
N MET A 1 24.84 -20.45 -16.48
CA MET A 1 24.24 -21.16 -15.31
C MET A 1 24.84 -20.56 -14.06
N VAL A 2 24.02 -20.06 -13.12
CA VAL A 2 24.50 -19.44 -11.87
C VAL A 2 24.14 -20.35 -10.70
N CYS A 3 25.10 -20.65 -9.84
CA CYS A 3 24.89 -21.51 -8.68
C CYS A 3 24.65 -20.67 -7.42
N THR A 4 23.46 -20.74 -6.84
CA THR A 4 23.10 -20.01 -5.60
C THR A 4 23.12 -20.95 -4.40
N LEU A 5 23.94 -20.63 -3.39
CA LEU A 5 24.20 -21.50 -2.24
C LEU A 5 23.77 -20.80 -0.92
N ARG A 6 22.86 -21.45 -0.18
CA ARG A 6 22.32 -20.96 1.10
C ARG A 6 23.38 -20.91 2.21
N LYS A 7 24.13 -21.99 2.36
CA LYS A 7 25.29 -22.04 3.27
C LYS A 7 26.55 -21.86 2.45
N ALA A 8 27.56 -21.23 3.05
CA ALA A 8 28.91 -21.37 2.56
C ALA A 8 29.18 -22.86 2.36
N VAL A 9 29.49 -23.24 1.12
CA VAL A 9 30.17 -24.50 0.86
C VAL A 9 31.38 -24.50 1.81
N GLN A 10 31.36 -25.39 2.81
CA GLN A 10 32.43 -25.54 3.79
C GLN A 10 33.75 -26.00 3.12
N ALA A 11 33.71 -26.34 1.83
CA ALA A 11 34.90 -26.45 1.01
C ALA A 11 35.41 -25.04 0.65
N GLY A 12 36.57 -24.67 1.21
CA GLY A 12 37.20 -23.36 1.09
C GLY A 12 37.58 -22.94 -0.34
N THR A 13 38.53 -22.02 -0.43
CA THR A 13 39.01 -21.34 -1.66
C THR A 13 39.19 -22.25 -2.88
N ARG A 14 39.49 -23.55 -2.69
CA ARG A 14 39.56 -24.57 -3.74
C ARG A 14 38.25 -24.80 -4.51
N ALA A 15 37.10 -24.88 -3.85
CA ALA A 15 35.83 -25.12 -4.54
C ALA A 15 35.43 -23.93 -5.42
N ASN A 16 35.62 -22.71 -4.91
CA ASN A 16 35.41 -21.49 -5.70
C ASN A 16 36.35 -21.43 -6.92
N HIS A 17 37.62 -21.85 -6.75
CA HIS A 17 38.57 -21.89 -7.85
C HIS A 17 38.17 -22.89 -8.94
N LEU A 18 37.70 -24.08 -8.56
CA LEU A 18 37.18 -25.07 -9.51
C LEU A 18 35.91 -24.57 -10.23
N LEU A 19 35.00 -23.89 -9.54
CA LEU A 19 33.83 -23.29 -10.16
C LEU A 19 34.20 -22.20 -11.17
N LEU A 20 35.20 -21.38 -10.84
CA LEU A 20 35.73 -20.36 -11.77
C LEU A 20 36.38 -20.97 -13.00
N GLN A 21 37.18 -22.04 -12.84
CA GLN A 21 37.77 -22.78 -13.97
C GLN A 21 36.68 -23.35 -14.90
N ASN A 22 35.56 -23.81 -14.34
CA ASN A 22 34.41 -24.32 -15.09
C ASN A 22 33.44 -23.21 -15.55
N GLN A 23 33.81 -21.93 -15.41
CA GLN A 23 32.97 -20.78 -15.81
C GLN A 23 31.57 -20.77 -15.17
N LEU A 24 31.46 -21.28 -13.93
CA LEU A 24 30.23 -21.30 -13.15
C LEU A 24 30.27 -20.22 -12.07
N PRO A 25 29.61 -19.05 -12.28
CA PRO A 25 29.47 -18.05 -11.24
C PRO A 25 28.66 -18.62 -10.06
N ALA A 26 29.15 -18.39 -8.85
CA ALA A 26 28.53 -18.90 -7.63
C ALA A 26 28.28 -17.78 -6.61
N VAL A 27 27.06 -17.72 -6.09
CA VAL A 27 26.64 -16.79 -5.04
C VAL A 27 26.58 -17.54 -3.72
N ARG A 28 27.23 -16.99 -2.70
CA ARG A 28 27.30 -17.57 -1.35
C ARG A 28 26.47 -16.73 -0.39
N TRP A 29 26.00 -17.36 0.69
CA TRP A 29 25.29 -16.69 1.79
C TRP A 29 23.95 -16.07 1.37
N VAL A 30 23.22 -16.76 0.50
CA VAL A 30 21.85 -16.35 0.14
C VAL A 30 20.91 -16.70 1.30
N GLY A 31 20.09 -15.75 1.73
CA GLY A 31 19.06 -15.93 2.74
C GLY A 31 17.99 -16.94 2.28
N GLY A 32 17.25 -17.51 3.24
CA GLY A 32 16.23 -18.52 2.94
C GLY A 32 15.11 -17.96 2.05
N VAL A 33 14.59 -16.78 2.41
CA VAL A 33 13.49 -16.11 1.68
C VAL A 33 13.94 -15.72 0.27
N GLU A 34 15.16 -15.19 0.11
CA GLU A 34 15.69 -14.84 -1.21
C GLU A 34 15.85 -16.07 -2.11
N LEU A 35 16.27 -17.21 -1.56
CA LEU A 35 16.40 -18.45 -2.32
C LEU A 35 15.05 -18.97 -2.81
N GLU A 36 14.01 -18.85 -1.99
CA GLU A 36 12.63 -19.19 -2.36
C GLU A 36 12.11 -18.24 -3.46
N LEU A 37 12.33 -16.94 -3.34
CA LEU A 37 11.93 -15.96 -4.35
C LEU A 37 12.64 -16.19 -5.69
N ILE A 38 13.94 -16.50 -5.69
CA ILE A 38 14.68 -16.83 -6.91
C ILE A 38 14.14 -18.13 -7.53
N ALA A 39 13.84 -19.14 -6.71
CA ALA A 39 13.25 -20.39 -7.18
C ALA A 39 11.87 -20.16 -7.84
N ILE A 40 11.01 -19.35 -7.23
CA ILE A 40 9.70 -18.97 -7.78
C ILE A 40 9.85 -18.20 -9.08
N ALA A 41 10.68 -17.14 -9.10
CA ALA A 41 10.89 -16.32 -10.30
C ALA A 41 11.41 -17.16 -11.48
N THR A 42 12.46 -17.95 -11.24
CA THR A 42 13.13 -18.74 -12.30
C THR A 42 12.44 -20.07 -12.62
N GLY A 43 11.44 -20.49 -11.83
CA GLY A 43 10.80 -21.81 -11.94
C GLY A 43 11.69 -22.98 -11.49
N GLY A 44 12.84 -22.69 -10.88
CA GLY A 44 13.78 -23.70 -10.38
C GLY A 44 13.30 -24.36 -9.09
N ARG A 45 13.84 -25.54 -8.77
CA ARG A 45 13.58 -26.22 -7.50
C ARG A 45 14.81 -26.14 -6.58
N ILE A 46 14.58 -25.84 -5.31
CA ILE A 46 15.66 -25.82 -4.31
C ILE A 46 16.13 -27.26 -4.09
N VAL A 47 17.41 -27.52 -4.39
CA VAL A 47 18.02 -28.86 -4.27
C VAL A 47 18.78 -28.96 -2.94
N PRO A 48 18.41 -29.90 -2.04
CA PRO A 48 19.06 -30.03 -0.74
C PRO A 48 20.39 -30.80 -0.78
N ARG A 49 20.55 -31.74 -1.73
CA ARG A 49 21.72 -32.62 -1.87
C ARG A 49 22.28 -32.57 -3.28
N PHE A 50 23.61 -32.44 -3.40
CA PHE A 50 24.30 -32.37 -4.71
C PHE A 50 24.06 -33.60 -5.61
N ALA A 51 23.89 -34.79 -5.03
CA ALA A 51 23.62 -36.02 -5.78
C ALA A 51 22.25 -36.01 -6.49
N GLU A 52 21.35 -35.12 -6.10
CA GLU A 52 20.00 -35.02 -6.66
C GLU A 52 19.87 -33.87 -7.67
N LEU A 53 20.98 -33.25 -8.06
CA LEU A 53 21.00 -32.16 -9.03
C LEU A 53 20.71 -32.71 -10.44
N THR A 54 19.58 -32.32 -11.01
CA THR A 54 19.16 -32.69 -12.37
C THR A 54 18.84 -31.44 -13.18
N ALA A 55 18.93 -31.53 -14.50
CA ALA A 55 18.67 -30.40 -15.40
C ALA A 55 17.25 -29.83 -15.23
N GLU A 56 16.27 -30.68 -14.93
CA GLU A 56 14.87 -30.31 -14.69
C GLU A 56 14.65 -29.45 -13.44
N LYS A 57 15.57 -29.50 -12.47
CA LYS A 57 15.47 -28.71 -11.23
C LYS A 57 16.11 -27.33 -11.38
N LEU A 58 16.78 -27.06 -12.49
CA LEU A 58 17.43 -25.77 -12.74
C LEU A 58 16.41 -24.73 -13.18
N GLY A 59 16.52 -23.53 -12.63
CA GLY A 59 15.70 -22.40 -13.04
C GLY A 59 16.17 -21.80 -14.37
N CYS A 60 15.23 -21.19 -15.09
CA CYS A 60 15.49 -20.46 -16.34
C CYS A 60 15.37 -18.95 -16.10
N ALA A 61 16.41 -18.22 -16.50
CA ALA A 61 16.44 -16.76 -16.54
C ALA A 61 17.10 -16.32 -17.85
N GLY A 62 16.59 -15.26 -18.46
CA GLY A 62 17.17 -14.74 -19.70
C GLY A 62 18.48 -14.01 -19.46
N THR A 63 18.53 -13.13 -18.46
CA THR A 63 19.72 -12.33 -18.17
C THR A 63 20.12 -12.42 -16.71
N VAL A 64 21.40 -12.74 -16.45
CA VAL A 64 21.99 -12.65 -15.11
C VAL A 64 23.22 -11.77 -15.19
N ARG A 65 23.18 -10.60 -14.55
CA ARG A 65 24.24 -9.59 -14.60
C ARG A 65 24.59 -9.05 -13.23
N GLU A 66 25.87 -8.83 -13.00
CA GLU A 66 26.35 -8.11 -11.83
C GLU A 66 26.32 -6.61 -12.17
N VAL A 67 25.62 -5.83 -11.35
CA VAL A 67 25.51 -4.39 -11.50
C VAL A 67 26.09 -3.73 -10.27
N ALA A 68 27.07 -2.86 -10.49
CA ALA A 68 27.56 -1.94 -9.46
C ALA A 68 26.64 -0.73 -9.43
N PHE A 69 26.17 -0.34 -8.25
CA PHE A 69 25.25 0.78 -8.10
C PHE A 69 25.89 1.90 -7.27
N GLY A 70 25.97 3.10 -7.86
CA GLY A 70 26.43 4.32 -7.16
C GLY A 70 27.97 4.46 -7.09
N THR A 71 28.44 5.24 -6.11
CA THR A 71 29.87 5.45 -5.79
C THR A 71 30.39 4.45 -4.75
N THR A 72 29.49 3.75 -4.06
CA THR A 72 29.81 2.67 -3.14
C THR A 72 30.25 1.42 -3.92
N LYS A 73 31.23 0.67 -3.39
CA LYS A 73 31.75 -0.57 -4.03
C LYS A 73 30.78 -1.75 -3.94
N GLU A 74 29.49 -1.50 -3.74
CA GLU A 74 28.47 -2.52 -3.60
C GLU A 74 28.06 -3.03 -4.98
N ARG A 75 28.09 -4.36 -5.12
CA ARG A 75 27.74 -5.06 -6.35
C ARG A 75 26.55 -5.96 -6.06
N MET A 76 25.52 -5.85 -6.88
CA MET A 76 24.30 -6.65 -6.76
C MET A 76 24.16 -7.52 -8.00
N LEU A 77 23.67 -8.75 -7.79
CA LEU A 77 23.32 -9.63 -8.89
C LEU A 77 21.86 -9.38 -9.27
N VAL A 78 21.64 -9.01 -10.53
CA VAL A 78 20.31 -8.79 -11.09
C VAL A 78 19.98 -9.95 -12.02
N ILE A 79 18.84 -10.60 -11.75
CA ILE A 79 18.31 -11.72 -12.52
C ILE A 79 17.02 -11.21 -13.19
N GLU A 80 17.04 -11.11 -14.51
CA GLU A 80 15.98 -10.54 -15.36
C GLU A 80 15.48 -11.60 -16.36
N ASP A 81 14.31 -11.35 -16.95
CA ASP A 81 13.66 -12.23 -17.95
C ASP A 81 13.46 -13.66 -17.44
N CYS A 82 12.91 -13.80 -16.24
CA CYS A 82 12.61 -15.10 -15.66
C CYS A 82 11.34 -15.70 -16.28
N ALA A 83 11.23 -17.03 -16.26
CA ALA A 83 10.12 -17.75 -16.87
C ALA A 83 8.76 -17.49 -16.17
N SER A 84 8.74 -17.18 -14.87
CA SER A 84 7.53 -16.85 -14.12
C SER A 84 7.49 -15.35 -13.75
N SER A 85 6.28 -14.78 -13.80
CA SER A 85 5.98 -13.42 -13.33
C SER A 85 5.43 -13.37 -11.90
N ASP A 86 5.49 -14.47 -11.15
CA ASP A 86 4.90 -14.57 -9.80
C ASP A 86 5.69 -13.80 -8.74
N ALA A 87 6.96 -13.50 -9.00
CA ALA A 87 7.83 -12.73 -8.13
C ALA A 87 8.41 -11.53 -8.88
N ILE A 88 7.95 -10.33 -8.55
CA ILE A 88 8.38 -9.07 -9.15
C ILE A 88 9.07 -8.24 -8.08
N THR A 89 10.28 -7.75 -8.39
CA THR A 89 11.08 -6.93 -7.46
C THR A 89 11.21 -5.51 -8.00
N VAL A 90 10.79 -4.52 -7.19
CA VAL A 90 11.02 -3.10 -7.47
C VAL A 90 12.21 -2.61 -6.64
N LEU A 91 13.30 -2.23 -7.30
CA LEU A 91 14.48 -1.68 -6.63
C LEU A 91 14.35 -0.17 -6.42
N VAL A 92 14.14 0.23 -5.17
CA VAL A 92 14.10 1.65 -4.77
C VAL A 92 15.48 2.09 -4.30
N ARG A 93 15.93 3.26 -4.77
CA ARG A 93 17.21 3.88 -4.37
C ARG A 93 16.98 5.34 -4.00
N GLY A 94 17.72 5.83 -3.02
CA GLY A 94 17.66 7.21 -2.56
C GLY A 94 18.95 7.61 -1.85
N GLY A 95 19.21 8.92 -1.77
CA GLY A 95 20.43 9.44 -1.12
C GLY A 95 20.41 9.34 0.41
N ASN A 96 19.24 9.13 1.02
CA ASN A 96 19.05 8.99 2.46
C ASN A 96 18.10 7.82 2.74
N LYS A 97 18.39 7.02 3.78
CA LYS A 97 17.55 5.92 4.24
C LYS A 97 16.11 6.37 4.52
N MET A 98 15.91 7.56 5.09
CA MET A 98 14.57 8.10 5.35
C MET A 98 13.73 8.23 4.07
N ILE A 99 14.34 8.70 2.97
CA ILE A 99 13.66 8.86 1.67
C ILE A 99 13.34 7.49 1.07
N VAL A 100 14.24 6.51 1.24
CA VAL A 100 14.02 5.14 0.73
C VAL A 100 12.84 4.47 1.44
N GLU A 101 12.75 4.59 2.76
CA GLU A 101 11.62 4.02 3.51
C GLU A 101 10.31 4.71 3.16
N GLU A 102 10.30 6.03 2.97
CA GLU A 102 9.12 6.77 2.55
C GLU A 102 8.67 6.41 1.13
N ALA A 103 9.63 6.26 0.20
CA ALA A 103 9.34 5.81 -1.16
C ALA A 103 8.80 4.37 -1.19
N LYS A 104 9.33 3.49 -0.34
CA LYS A 104 8.83 2.12 -0.18
C LYS A 104 7.38 2.12 0.34
N ARG A 105 7.08 2.96 1.34
CA ARG A 105 5.73 3.13 1.88
C ARG A 105 4.76 3.64 0.80
N SER A 106 5.14 4.70 0.09
CA SER A 106 4.34 5.27 -1.01
C SER A 106 4.05 4.24 -2.12
N LEU A 107 5.05 3.44 -2.51
CA LEU A 107 4.86 2.37 -3.50
C LEU A 107 3.93 1.28 -2.99
N HIS A 108 4.06 0.89 -1.72
CA HIS A 108 3.17 -0.10 -1.11
C HIS A 108 1.72 0.39 -1.15
N ASP A 109 1.46 1.62 -0.77
CA ASP A 109 0.12 2.21 -0.77
C ASP A 109 -0.46 2.27 -2.19
N ALA A 110 0.33 2.69 -3.18
CA ALA A 110 -0.07 2.70 -4.59
C ALA A 110 -0.41 1.30 -5.13
N MET A 111 0.37 0.28 -4.77
CA MET A 111 0.10 -1.11 -5.13
C MET A 111 -1.19 -1.62 -4.49
N CYS A 112 -1.43 -1.30 -3.22
CA CYS A 112 -2.68 -1.66 -2.53
C CYS A 112 -3.91 -1.03 -3.20
N VAL A 113 -3.85 0.24 -3.59
CA VAL A 113 -4.94 0.92 -4.32
C VAL A 113 -5.16 0.28 -5.68
N THR A 114 -4.08 -0.03 -6.41
CA THR A 114 -4.16 -0.69 -7.73
C THR A 114 -4.79 -2.07 -7.60
N HIS A 115 -4.41 -2.85 -6.58
CA HIS A 115 -5.00 -4.15 -6.29
C HIS A 115 -6.50 -4.07 -6.00
N ASN A 116 -6.92 -3.07 -5.21
CA ASN A 116 -8.34 -2.83 -4.95
C ASN A 116 -9.11 -2.51 -6.24
N LEU A 117 -8.50 -1.76 -7.16
CA LEU A 117 -9.10 -1.44 -8.45
C LEU A 117 -9.20 -2.67 -9.38
N ILE A 118 -8.20 -3.55 -9.35
CA ILE A 118 -8.23 -4.83 -10.09
C ILE A 118 -9.37 -5.72 -9.56
N LYS A 119 -9.57 -5.76 -8.23
CA LYS A 119 -10.68 -6.50 -7.61
C LYS A 119 -12.05 -5.89 -7.93
N ASN A 120 -12.14 -4.56 -7.92
CA ASN A 120 -13.37 -3.83 -8.23
C ASN A 120 -13.04 -2.48 -8.87
N ASN A 121 -13.51 -2.30 -10.09
CA ASN A 121 -13.24 -1.14 -10.92
C ASN A 121 -14.02 0.13 -10.53
N ARG A 122 -14.81 0.09 -9.45
CA ARG A 122 -15.58 1.25 -8.99
C ARG A 122 -14.71 2.24 -8.24
N ILE A 123 -14.80 3.49 -8.64
CA ILE A 123 -14.10 4.63 -8.04
C ILE A 123 -15.10 5.63 -7.46
N VAL A 124 -14.61 6.43 -6.52
CA VAL A 124 -15.28 7.59 -5.95
C VAL A 124 -14.35 8.79 -6.00
N TYR A 125 -14.92 9.98 -5.88
CA TYR A 125 -14.16 11.22 -5.85
C TYR A 125 -13.71 11.49 -4.42
N GLY A 126 -12.40 11.70 -4.24
CA GLY A 126 -11.81 11.96 -2.93
C GLY A 126 -11.92 13.43 -2.52
N GLY A 127 -10.93 13.92 -1.76
CA GLY A 127 -10.87 15.33 -1.35
C GLY A 127 -12.05 15.76 -0.48
N GLY A 128 -12.66 14.82 0.27
CA GLY A 128 -13.84 15.09 1.09
C GLY A 128 -15.16 15.09 0.33
N ALA A 129 -15.15 14.95 -1.01
CA ALA A 129 -16.38 15.01 -1.82
C ALA A 129 -17.34 13.85 -1.51
N ALA A 130 -16.80 12.63 -1.36
CA ALA A 130 -17.57 11.44 -1.01
C ALA A 130 -18.16 11.55 0.40
N GLU A 131 -17.40 12.07 1.36
CA GLU A 131 -17.85 12.25 2.74
C GLU A 131 -18.98 13.26 2.83
N ILE A 132 -18.87 14.40 2.14
CA ILE A 132 -19.95 15.40 2.08
C ILE A 132 -21.19 14.80 1.40
N ALA A 133 -21.01 14.04 0.30
CA ALA A 133 -22.13 13.38 -0.38
C ALA A 133 -22.88 12.43 0.55
N CYS A 134 -22.13 11.61 1.29
CA CYS A 134 -22.68 10.70 2.27
C CYS A 134 -23.35 11.46 3.42
N GLY A 135 -22.76 12.53 3.92
CA GLY A 135 -23.35 13.38 4.97
C GLY A 135 -24.72 13.93 4.58
N VAL A 136 -24.86 14.46 3.36
CA VAL A 136 -26.15 14.93 2.83
C VAL A 136 -27.18 13.80 2.79
N ALA A 137 -26.84 12.66 2.20
CA ALA A 137 -27.77 11.53 2.08
C ALA A 137 -28.16 10.93 3.44
N VAL A 138 -27.22 10.86 4.39
CA VAL A 138 -27.48 10.38 5.75
C VAL A 138 -28.38 11.36 6.51
N ARG A 139 -28.18 12.67 6.33
CA ARG A 139 -29.01 13.71 6.95
C ARG A 139 -30.45 13.68 6.42
N GLU A 140 -30.63 13.51 5.12
CA GLU A 140 -31.96 13.27 4.51
C GLU A 140 -32.63 12.01 5.07
N HIS A 141 -31.86 10.94 5.30
CA HIS A 141 -32.39 9.72 5.92
C HIS A 141 -32.80 9.94 7.38
N ALA A 142 -32.07 10.77 8.12
CA ALA A 142 -32.41 11.12 9.50
C ALA A 142 -33.75 11.85 9.59
N ASP A 143 -34.04 12.76 8.65
CA ASP A 143 -35.30 13.52 8.62
C ASP A 143 -36.52 12.63 8.34
N ASN A 144 -36.32 11.52 7.62
CA ASN A 144 -37.36 10.52 7.36
C ASN A 144 -37.52 9.50 8.50
N THR A 145 -36.58 9.47 9.47
CA THR A 145 -36.57 8.49 10.55
C THR A 145 -37.18 9.09 11.82
N ALA A 146 -38.29 8.54 12.29
CA ALA A 146 -38.92 8.98 13.53
C ALA A 146 -38.27 8.33 14.75
N GLY A 147 -38.12 9.09 15.85
CA GLY A 147 -37.70 8.57 17.16
C GLY A 147 -36.35 9.10 17.64
N ILE A 148 -35.71 8.37 18.55
CA ILE A 148 -34.43 8.76 19.18
C ILE A 148 -33.25 8.51 18.22
N GLU A 149 -33.39 7.53 17.32
CA GLU A 149 -32.35 7.16 16.36
C GLU A 149 -31.98 8.30 15.41
N GLN A 150 -32.90 9.23 15.12
CA GLN A 150 -32.64 10.41 14.29
C GLN A 150 -31.42 11.21 14.77
N TYR A 151 -31.22 11.33 16.09
CA TYR A 151 -30.11 12.09 16.66
C TYR A 151 -28.77 11.38 16.42
N ALA A 152 -28.75 10.06 16.51
CA ALA A 152 -27.55 9.27 16.23
C ALA A 152 -27.19 9.30 14.73
N ILE A 153 -28.19 9.24 13.84
CA ILE A 153 -27.98 9.34 12.40
C ILE A 153 -27.46 10.73 12.02
N ARG A 154 -28.02 11.80 12.61
CA ARG A 154 -27.50 13.17 12.42
C ARG A 154 -26.08 13.34 12.93
N ALA A 155 -25.77 12.84 14.12
CA ALA A 155 -24.42 12.88 14.67
C ALA A 155 -23.40 12.14 13.77
N PHE A 156 -23.82 11.04 13.13
CA PHE A 156 -22.98 10.35 12.15
C PHE A 156 -22.77 11.19 10.88
N ALA A 157 -23.79 11.88 10.38
CA ALA A 157 -23.65 12.81 9.25
C ALA A 157 -22.69 13.96 9.58
N ASP A 158 -22.78 14.52 10.78
CA ASP A 158 -21.91 15.60 11.25
C ASP A 158 -20.45 15.10 11.37
N ALA A 159 -20.23 13.89 11.88
CA ALA A 159 -18.90 13.29 11.96
C ALA A 159 -18.25 13.03 10.58
N LEU A 160 -19.03 12.86 9.52
CA LEU A 160 -18.48 12.75 8.15
C LEU A 160 -17.88 14.08 7.67
N GLU A 161 -18.35 15.21 8.20
CA GLU A 161 -17.85 16.55 7.84
C GLU A 161 -16.48 16.85 8.48
N ASP A 162 -16.04 16.08 9.49
CA ASP A 162 -14.73 16.24 10.13
C ASP A 162 -13.58 15.96 9.15
N VAL A 163 -13.74 15.01 8.22
CA VAL A 163 -12.72 14.67 7.23
C VAL A 163 -12.42 15.83 6.26
N PRO A 164 -13.41 16.40 5.54
CA PRO A 164 -13.18 17.58 4.70
C PRO A 164 -12.73 18.80 5.52
N MET A 165 -13.21 18.96 6.76
CA MET A 165 -12.77 20.04 7.65
C MET A 165 -11.27 19.93 7.97
N ALA A 166 -10.80 18.74 8.34
CA ALA A 166 -9.39 18.48 8.58
C ALA A 166 -8.54 18.63 7.31
N LEU A 167 -9.07 18.27 6.14
CA LEU A 167 -8.38 18.51 4.86
C LEU A 167 -8.22 20.01 4.57
N ALA A 168 -9.25 20.81 4.82
CA ALA A 168 -9.20 22.25 4.65
C ALA A 168 -8.18 22.89 5.62
N GLU A 169 -8.21 22.50 6.89
CA GLU A 169 -7.27 22.99 7.92
C GLU A 169 -5.82 22.68 7.56
N ASN A 170 -5.52 21.43 7.19
CA ASN A 170 -4.18 21.02 6.78
C ASN A 170 -3.70 21.70 5.48
N SER A 171 -4.64 22.19 4.67
CA SER A 171 -4.34 22.93 3.43
C SER A 171 -4.23 24.44 3.64
N GLY A 172 -4.38 24.93 4.88
CA GLY A 172 -4.34 26.36 5.21
C GLY A 172 -5.59 27.14 4.77
N LEU A 173 -6.69 26.45 4.48
CA LEU A 173 -7.98 27.06 4.14
C LEU A 173 -8.81 27.28 5.41
N SER A 174 -9.78 28.21 5.36
CA SER A 174 -10.78 28.34 6.43
C SER A 174 -11.70 27.10 6.40
N PRO A 175 -11.68 26.23 7.44
CA PRO A 175 -12.39 24.95 7.36
C PRO A 175 -13.90 25.11 7.24
N ILE A 176 -14.48 26.04 8.02
CA ILE A 176 -15.93 26.30 8.07
C ILE A 176 -16.40 26.90 6.74
N ASP A 177 -15.70 27.92 6.23
CA ASP A 177 -16.12 28.61 5.01
C ASP A 177 -15.98 27.70 3.79
N SER A 178 -14.87 26.94 3.71
CA SER A 178 -14.60 26.04 2.58
C SER A 178 -15.60 24.89 2.54
N LEU A 179 -15.86 24.25 3.70
CA LEU A 179 -16.84 23.19 3.80
C LEU A 179 -18.23 23.70 3.45
N SER A 180 -18.66 24.82 4.04
CA SER A 180 -19.99 25.40 3.79
C SER A 180 -20.20 25.75 2.32
N ALA A 181 -19.17 26.31 1.66
CA ALA A 181 -19.22 26.65 0.25
C ALA A 181 -19.36 25.40 -0.64
N VAL A 182 -18.54 24.36 -0.40
CA VAL A 182 -18.58 23.11 -1.18
C VAL A 182 -19.88 22.35 -0.92
N HIS A 183 -20.32 22.29 0.34
CA HIS A 183 -21.57 21.65 0.74
C HIS A 183 -22.78 22.28 0.04
N ALA A 184 -22.89 23.61 0.06
CA ALA A 184 -23.94 24.34 -0.63
C ALA A 184 -23.92 24.12 -2.15
N GLN A 185 -22.73 24.12 -2.77
CA GLN A 185 -22.58 23.86 -4.21
C GLN A 185 -22.99 22.43 -4.57
N GLN A 186 -22.63 21.46 -3.74
CA GLN A 186 -22.93 20.05 -3.97
C GLN A 186 -24.43 19.77 -3.95
N ILE A 187 -25.16 20.41 -3.01
CA ILE A 187 -26.62 20.35 -2.95
C ILE A 187 -27.25 21.09 -4.13
N ALA A 188 -26.83 22.33 -4.39
CA ALA A 188 -27.42 23.16 -5.44
C ALA A 188 -27.25 22.56 -6.85
N GLU A 189 -26.09 21.97 -7.13
CA GLU A 189 -25.79 21.40 -8.44
C GLU A 189 -26.04 19.88 -8.53
N ASN A 190 -26.37 19.23 -7.40
CA ASN A 190 -26.48 17.79 -7.25
C ASN A 190 -25.27 17.02 -7.83
N LYS A 191 -24.05 17.52 -7.55
CA LYS A 191 -22.79 17.00 -8.08
C LYS A 191 -21.91 16.44 -6.94
N PRO A 192 -21.89 15.12 -6.71
CA PRO A 192 -21.15 14.49 -5.60
C PRO A 192 -19.63 14.44 -5.79
N ARG A 193 -19.10 15.21 -6.74
CA ARG A 193 -17.68 15.26 -7.11
C ARG A 193 -17.00 16.56 -6.68
N LEU A 194 -17.77 17.46 -6.08
CA LEU A 194 -17.25 18.70 -5.54
C LEU A 194 -16.65 18.41 -4.16
N GLY A 195 -15.39 18.76 -3.97
CA GLY A 195 -14.64 18.53 -2.74
C GLY A 195 -13.78 19.73 -2.38
N ILE A 196 -12.95 19.57 -1.35
CA ILE A 196 -12.03 20.60 -0.88
C ILE A 196 -10.79 20.64 -1.80
N ASP A 197 -10.46 21.84 -2.29
CA ASP A 197 -9.27 22.07 -3.11
C ASP A 197 -8.00 22.21 -2.28
N CYS A 198 -7.42 21.07 -1.86
CA CYS A 198 -6.19 21.05 -1.08
C CYS A 198 -4.96 21.57 -1.84
N ASN A 199 -4.97 21.46 -3.18
CA ASN A 199 -3.82 21.81 -4.02
C ASN A 199 -3.84 23.25 -4.52
N SER A 200 -4.83 24.06 -4.11
CA SER A 200 -5.02 25.44 -4.59
C SER A 200 -5.08 25.53 -6.12
N SER A 201 -5.70 24.54 -6.75
CA SER A 201 -5.87 24.44 -8.21
C SER A 201 -6.92 25.41 -8.77
N GLY A 202 -7.71 26.06 -7.91
CA GLY A 202 -8.74 27.03 -8.26
C GLY A 202 -10.06 26.40 -8.70
N THR A 203 -10.25 25.09 -8.51
CA THR A 203 -11.51 24.40 -8.84
C THR A 203 -11.85 23.35 -7.80
N ASN A 204 -13.09 23.31 -7.31
CA ASN A 204 -13.52 22.30 -6.34
C ASN A 204 -13.89 20.94 -6.98
N ASP A 205 -13.77 20.80 -8.30
CA ASP A 205 -14.20 19.61 -9.04
C ASP A 205 -13.11 18.54 -9.03
N MET A 206 -13.27 17.53 -8.18
CA MET A 206 -12.29 16.46 -7.98
C MET A 206 -12.03 15.64 -9.24
N LYS A 207 -12.99 15.59 -10.17
CA LYS A 207 -12.79 14.96 -11.48
C LYS A 207 -11.77 15.73 -12.32
N LYS A 208 -11.82 17.06 -12.29
CA LYS A 208 -10.86 17.92 -13.00
C LYS A 208 -9.49 17.90 -12.34
N GLN A 209 -9.46 17.84 -11.00
CA GLN A 209 -8.23 17.68 -10.24
C GLN A 209 -7.61 16.26 -10.31
N GLN A 210 -8.33 15.29 -10.88
CA GLN A 210 -7.93 13.88 -10.94
C GLN A 210 -7.72 13.21 -9.57
N VAL A 211 -8.52 13.62 -8.58
CA VAL A 211 -8.50 13.04 -7.23
C VAL A 211 -9.51 11.90 -7.16
N PHE A 212 -9.00 10.68 -7.22
CA PHE A 212 -9.81 9.45 -7.23
C PHE A 212 -9.41 8.52 -6.10
N GLU A 213 -10.40 7.85 -5.53
CA GLU A 213 -10.23 6.79 -4.55
C GLU A 213 -11.04 5.56 -4.95
N THR A 214 -10.67 4.40 -4.41
CA THR A 214 -11.43 3.16 -4.66
C THR A 214 -12.67 3.10 -3.78
N LEU A 215 -13.81 2.69 -4.35
CA LEU A 215 -15.06 2.56 -3.60
C LEU A 215 -14.91 1.57 -2.43
N ILE A 216 -14.22 0.43 -2.66
CA ILE A 216 -13.96 -0.57 -1.62
C ILE A 216 -13.19 0.06 -0.45
N GLY A 217 -12.17 0.88 -0.75
CA GLY A 217 -11.39 1.57 0.28
C GLY A 217 -12.27 2.42 1.18
N LYS A 218 -13.15 3.25 0.59
CA LYS A 218 -14.07 4.10 1.36
C LYS A 218 -15.11 3.32 2.16
N GLN A 219 -15.69 2.28 1.56
CA GLN A 219 -16.63 1.41 2.28
C GLN A 219 -15.98 0.76 3.50
N GLN A 220 -14.75 0.24 3.33
CA GLN A 220 -14.01 -0.38 4.41
C GLN A 220 -13.65 0.62 5.51
N GLN A 221 -13.27 1.85 5.15
CA GLN A 221 -12.99 2.92 6.12
C GLN A 221 -14.20 3.19 7.03
N LEU A 222 -15.40 3.37 6.46
CA LEU A 222 -16.62 3.62 7.22
C LEU A 222 -17.04 2.42 8.08
N GLN A 223 -16.89 1.20 7.55
CA GLN A 223 -17.20 -0.02 8.30
C GLN A 223 -16.26 -0.22 9.49
N LEU A 224 -14.97 0.02 9.31
CA LEU A 224 -13.99 -0.11 10.39
C LEU A 224 -14.18 0.95 11.47
N ALA A 225 -14.42 2.21 11.08
CA ALA A 225 -14.67 3.29 12.03
C ALA A 225 -15.90 2.99 12.90
N THR A 226 -17.02 2.61 12.27
CA THR A 226 -18.25 2.25 12.99
C THR A 226 -18.08 1.00 13.86
N GLN A 227 -17.30 0.02 13.41
CA GLN A 227 -16.99 -1.18 14.20
C GLN A 227 -16.20 -0.84 15.46
N VAL A 228 -15.20 0.04 15.37
CA VAL A 228 -14.40 0.49 16.52
C VAL A 228 -15.27 1.24 17.52
N VAL A 229 -16.09 2.19 17.06
CA VAL A 229 -17.03 2.92 17.94
C VAL A 229 -17.97 1.95 18.65
N ARG A 230 -18.53 0.97 17.92
CA ARG A 230 -19.38 -0.07 18.52
C ARG A 230 -18.63 -0.92 19.55
N MET A 231 -17.35 -1.21 19.35
CA MET A 231 -16.55 -1.93 20.34
C MET A 231 -16.35 -1.13 21.61
N ILE A 232 -16.05 0.17 21.48
CA ILE A 232 -15.84 1.06 22.63
C ILE A 232 -17.14 1.27 23.41
N LEU A 233 -18.25 1.56 22.73
CA LEU A 233 -19.56 1.78 23.35
C LEU A 233 -20.17 0.52 24.02
N LYS A 234 -19.62 -0.67 23.74
CA LYS A 234 -20.00 -1.91 24.42
C LYS A 234 -19.34 -2.10 25.78
N ILE A 235 -18.28 -1.34 26.07
CA ILE A 235 -17.58 -1.41 27.36
C ILE A 235 -18.41 -0.63 28.37
N ASP A 236 -18.97 -1.35 29.34
CA ASP A 236 -19.77 -0.76 30.41
C ASP A 236 -18.90 -0.35 31.61
N ASP A 237 -17.89 -1.17 31.93
CA ASP A 237 -16.99 -0.96 33.08
C ASP A 237 -15.52 -0.95 32.67
N VAL A 238 -14.75 -0.04 33.28
CA VAL A 238 -13.29 0.05 33.15
C VAL A 238 -12.66 -0.13 34.52
N VAL A 239 -11.95 -1.25 34.73
CA VAL A 239 -11.18 -1.51 35.94
C VAL A 239 -9.70 -1.35 35.61
N ILE A 240 -9.02 -0.46 36.33
CA ILE A 240 -7.57 -0.26 36.23
C ILE A 240 -6.96 -0.79 37.52
N GLU A 241 -6.23 -1.91 37.45
CA GLU A 241 -5.42 -2.36 38.58
C GLU A 241 -4.20 -1.45 38.71
N GLY A 242 -4.09 -0.77 39.86
CA GLY A 242 -2.92 0.03 40.18
C GLY A 242 -1.72 -0.89 40.36
N SER A 243 -0.72 -0.78 39.49
CA SER A 243 0.58 -1.38 39.71
C SER A 243 1.20 -0.71 40.94
N TYR A 244 1.18 -1.40 42.08
CA TYR A 244 1.88 -1.00 43.29
C TYR A 244 3.38 -0.84 42.96
N ALA A 245 3.87 0.41 43.08
CA ALA A 245 5.29 0.75 43.06
C ALA A 245 5.88 0.57 44.45
#